data_AF-A0A835X2Z6-F1
#
_entry.id   AF-A0A835X2Z6-F1
#
_cell.length_a   1.000
_cell.length_b   1.000
_cell.length_c   1.000
_cell.angle_alpha   90.00
_cell.angle_beta   90.00
_cell.angle_gamma   90.00
#
_symmetry.space_group_name_H-M   'P 1'
#
loop_
_entity.id
_entity.type
_entity.pdbx_description
1 polymer ?
#
loop_
_entity_poly.entity_id
_entity_poly.type
_entity_poly.pdbx_seq_one_letter_code
_entity_poly.pdbx_strand_id
1 'polypeptide(L)'
;MARKGWFYKLDRLGEKAIQAAEGVEYYFEPPKNRFLGIIKEKHPWCISRERFWGCPLPIWLCAECGNKNWFYSRKEITAAASELPDGPEFELHKPWIDNVKIKCQKCGSTNTKREQYVLDTWHNSGSAPYSSLTDEAYSKTIPAPFFTEGIDQTRGWAYTLLIENVILNNAPIPPYKAFLFHGHVLDKNGNKMSKSLGNVIDASDLLKKYPVDLIRFYFIWKSSPI
;
A
#
# COMPACT_ATOMS: atom_id res chain seq x y z
N MET A 1 -20.30 -7.88 16.02
CA MET A 1 -20.96 -6.68 15.45
C MET A 1 -20.37 -6.41 14.08
N ALA A 2 -21.18 -6.35 13.03
CA ALA A 2 -20.70 -6.04 11.67
C ALA A 2 -20.49 -4.53 11.52
N ARG A 3 -19.42 -4.12 10.81
CA ARG A 3 -19.12 -2.71 10.49
C ARG A 3 -19.11 -2.48 9.00
N LYS A 4 -19.34 -1.23 8.58
CA LYS A 4 -19.23 -0.81 7.17
C LYS A 4 -17.75 -0.65 6.80
N GLY A 5 -17.45 -0.78 5.51
CA GLY A 5 -16.10 -0.59 4.98
C GLY A 5 -16.09 -0.55 3.45
N TRP A 6 -14.99 -0.05 2.90
CA TRP A 6 -14.72 0.02 1.47
C TRP A 6 -13.75 -1.10 1.08
N PHE A 7 -14.05 -1.78 -0.02
CA PHE A 7 -13.32 -2.97 -0.41
C PHE A 7 -12.98 -2.96 -1.89
N TYR A 8 -11.77 -3.39 -2.23
CA TYR A 8 -11.48 -3.91 -3.56
C TYR A 8 -11.95 -5.36 -3.67
N LYS A 9 -12.73 -5.64 -4.71
CA LYS A 9 -13.25 -6.96 -5.04
C LYS A 9 -12.25 -7.69 -5.93
N LEU A 10 -11.26 -8.32 -5.29
CA LEU A 10 -10.12 -8.93 -5.98
C LEU A 10 -10.50 -10.13 -6.84
N ASP A 11 -11.62 -10.79 -6.53
CA ASP A 11 -12.25 -11.82 -7.36
C ASP A 11 -12.53 -11.34 -8.80
N ARG A 12 -12.81 -10.04 -8.98
CA ARG A 12 -13.07 -9.43 -10.29
C ARG A 12 -11.83 -9.29 -11.17
N LEU A 13 -10.63 -9.48 -10.62
CA LEU A 13 -9.40 -9.51 -11.40
C LEU A 13 -9.23 -10.82 -12.17
N GLY A 14 -10.09 -11.82 -11.94
CA GLY A 14 -10.01 -13.12 -12.59
C GLY A 14 -8.66 -13.77 -12.29
N GLU A 15 -7.93 -14.16 -13.33
CA GLU A 15 -6.58 -14.73 -13.21
C GLU A 15 -5.45 -13.71 -13.39
N LYS A 16 -5.77 -12.42 -13.59
CA LYS A 16 -4.73 -11.43 -13.92
C LYS A 16 -3.67 -11.30 -12.83
N ALA A 17 -4.08 -11.32 -11.57
CA ALA A 17 -3.17 -11.21 -10.44
C ALA A 17 -2.24 -12.42 -10.31
N ILE A 18 -2.77 -13.63 -10.50
CA ILE A 18 -1.95 -14.84 -10.41
C ILE A 18 -1.01 -14.97 -11.62
N GLN A 19 -1.48 -14.65 -12.83
CA GLN A 19 -0.66 -14.62 -14.04
C GLN A 19 0.49 -13.62 -13.93
N ALA A 20 0.21 -12.42 -13.39
CA ALA A 20 1.24 -11.42 -13.11
C ALA A 20 2.30 -11.98 -12.15
N ALA A 21 1.87 -12.63 -11.07
CA ALA A 21 2.78 -13.20 -10.08
C ALA A 21 3.59 -14.39 -10.60
N GLU A 22 3.00 -15.24 -11.44
CA GLU A 22 3.69 -16.38 -12.07
C GLU A 22 4.74 -15.93 -13.08
N GLY A 23 4.59 -14.73 -13.67
CA GLY A 23 5.56 -14.13 -14.58
C GLY A 23 6.79 -13.50 -13.91
N VAL A 24 6.89 -13.55 -12.58
CA VAL A 24 8.04 -13.03 -11.81
C VAL A 24 9.09 -14.12 -11.63
N GLU A 25 10.37 -13.74 -11.73
CA GLU A 25 11.49 -14.62 -11.38
C GLU A 25 11.64 -14.70 -9.85
N TYR A 26 11.64 -15.91 -9.31
CA TYR A 26 11.86 -16.17 -7.89
C TYR A 26 13.11 -17.04 -7.70
N TYR A 27 13.92 -16.69 -6.72
CA TYR A 27 15.16 -17.41 -6.43
C TYR A 27 14.93 -18.67 -5.57
N PHE A 28 13.80 -18.75 -4.86
CA PHE A 28 13.49 -19.85 -3.94
C PHE A 28 12.01 -20.26 -4.04
N GLU A 29 11.77 -21.58 -4.10
CA GLU A 29 10.42 -22.15 -4.23
C GLU A 29 9.53 -21.98 -2.99
N PRO A 30 10.01 -22.16 -1.74
CA PRO A 30 9.12 -22.02 -0.57
C PRO A 30 8.50 -20.60 -0.43
N PRO A 31 9.26 -19.49 -0.55
CA PRO A 31 8.69 -18.15 -0.56
C PRO A 31 7.73 -17.89 -1.72
N LYS A 32 8.06 -18.36 -2.93
CA LYS A 32 7.18 -18.29 -4.11
C LYS A 32 5.84 -18.97 -3.85
N ASN A 33 5.85 -20.21 -3.35
CA ASN A 33 4.63 -20.96 -3.05
C ASN A 33 3.75 -20.24 -2.02
N ARG A 34 4.37 -19.65 -0.98
CA ARG A 34 3.67 -18.83 0.00
C ARG A 34 3.02 -17.59 -0.63
N PHE A 35 3.73 -16.90 -1.53
CA PHE A 35 3.25 -15.70 -2.20
C PHE A 35 2.11 -16.00 -3.19
N LEU A 36 2.27 -17.01 -4.04
CA LEU A 36 1.21 -17.45 -4.95
C LEU A 36 -0.02 -17.95 -4.19
N GLY A 37 0.18 -18.57 -3.03
CA GLY A 37 -0.91 -19.05 -2.15
C GLY A 37 -1.89 -17.95 -1.78
N ILE A 38 -1.41 -16.83 -1.21
CA ILE A 38 -2.30 -15.73 -0.79
C ILE A 38 -2.99 -15.04 -1.98
N ILE A 39 -2.33 -14.97 -3.14
CA ILE A 39 -2.94 -14.36 -4.34
C ILE A 39 -4.12 -15.19 -4.84
N LYS A 40 -4.03 -16.52 -4.76
CA LYS A 40 -5.10 -17.44 -5.17
C LYS A 40 -6.35 -17.34 -4.29
N GLU A 41 -6.23 -16.83 -3.06
CA GLU A 41 -7.37 -16.68 -2.14
C GLU A 41 -8.40 -15.64 -2.63
N LYS A 42 -7.95 -14.62 -3.39
CA LYS A 42 -8.80 -13.55 -3.97
C LYS A 42 -9.74 -12.88 -2.94
N HIS A 43 -9.34 -12.86 -1.66
CA HIS A 43 -10.15 -12.28 -0.61
C HIS A 43 -10.35 -10.77 -0.83
N PRO A 44 -11.58 -10.24 -0.69
CA PRO A 44 -11.82 -8.81 -0.81
C PRO A 44 -10.96 -8.01 0.18
N TRP A 45 -10.17 -7.07 -0.35
CA TRP A 45 -9.29 -6.25 0.46
C TRP A 45 -10.05 -5.03 0.99
N CYS A 46 -10.24 -4.97 2.32
CA CYS A 46 -10.76 -3.78 2.98
C CYS A 46 -9.72 -2.65 2.95
N ILE A 47 -9.97 -1.60 2.18
CA ILE A 47 -9.08 -0.45 2.02
C ILE A 47 -9.41 0.70 2.98
N SER A 48 -10.51 0.64 3.74
CA SER A 48 -10.89 1.69 4.68
C SER A 48 -10.47 1.40 6.12
N ARG A 49 -10.09 2.43 6.86
CA ARG A 49 -9.76 2.38 8.30
C ARG A 49 -10.46 3.51 9.06
N GLU A 50 -11.01 3.19 10.24
CA GLU A 50 -11.55 4.17 11.20
C GLU A 50 -10.38 4.73 12.04
N ARG A 51 -9.64 5.66 11.45
CA ARG A 51 -8.44 6.28 12.02
C ARG A 51 -8.39 7.77 11.67
N PHE A 52 -7.54 8.50 12.38
CA PHE A 52 -7.34 9.93 12.19
C PHE A 52 -6.19 10.25 11.23
N TRP A 53 -5.09 9.49 11.30
CA TRP A 53 -3.90 9.69 10.47
C TRP A 53 -3.84 8.67 9.34
N GLY A 54 -3.83 9.16 8.10
CA GLY A 54 -3.80 8.38 6.86
C GLY A 54 -4.39 9.16 5.70
N CYS A 55 -4.22 8.68 4.47
CA CYS A 55 -4.77 9.32 3.27
C CYS A 55 -6.31 9.27 3.31
N PRO A 56 -7.02 10.40 3.37
CA PRO A 56 -8.49 10.39 3.49
C PRO A 56 -9.15 9.85 2.21
N LEU A 57 -10.20 9.04 2.37
CA LEU A 57 -10.97 8.55 1.24
C LEU A 57 -11.72 9.73 0.57
N PRO A 58 -11.52 10.02 -0.74
CA PRO A 58 -12.01 11.25 -1.36
C PRO A 58 -13.46 11.09 -1.88
N ILE A 59 -14.36 10.67 -0.98
CA ILE A 59 -15.77 10.41 -1.28
C ILE A 59 -16.64 11.26 -0.38
N TRP A 60 -17.60 11.98 -0.97
CA TRP A 60 -18.62 12.71 -0.24
C TRP A 60 -19.99 12.09 -0.47
N LEU A 61 -20.67 11.73 0.61
CA LEU A 61 -22.02 11.18 0.60
C LEU A 61 -23.04 12.31 0.69
N CYS A 62 -24.00 12.34 -0.23
CA CYS A 62 -25.14 13.24 -0.15
C CYS A 62 -26.23 12.64 0.75
N ALA A 63 -26.65 13.38 1.78
CA ALA A 63 -27.70 12.94 2.69
C ALA A 63 -29.10 12.94 2.03
N GLU A 64 -29.32 13.79 1.02
CA GLU A 64 -30.63 13.92 0.37
C GLU A 64 -30.93 12.81 -0.64
N CYS A 65 -29.98 12.48 -1.51
CA CYS A 65 -30.19 11.50 -2.60
C CYS A 65 -29.33 10.24 -2.50
N GLY A 66 -28.48 10.12 -1.48
CA GLY A 66 -27.60 8.97 -1.27
C GLY A 66 -26.43 8.85 -2.26
N ASN A 67 -26.23 9.85 -3.14
CA ASN A 67 -25.15 9.80 -4.13
C ASN A 67 -23.76 9.81 -3.47
N LYS A 68 -22.85 9.01 -4.02
CA LYS A 68 -21.43 8.97 -3.68
C LYS A 68 -20.68 9.81 -4.70
N ASN A 69 -20.24 11.01 -4.31
CA ASN A 69 -19.50 11.92 -5.16
C ASN A 69 -18.01 11.62 -4.99
N TRP A 70 -17.34 11.20 -6.06
CA TRP A 70 -15.92 10.83 -6.07
C TRP A 70 -15.11 11.96 -6.67
N PHE A 71 -13.94 12.23 -6.09
CA PHE A 71 -13.00 13.23 -6.60
C PHE A 71 -11.59 12.65 -6.61
N TYR A 72 -10.84 12.95 -7.66
CA TYR A 72 -9.51 12.39 -7.90
C TYR A 72 -8.41 13.45 -7.93
N SER A 73 -8.75 14.72 -7.71
CA SER A 73 -7.78 15.80 -7.56
C SER A 73 -8.30 16.96 -6.70
N ARG A 74 -7.38 17.75 -6.12
CA ARG A 74 -7.72 19.01 -5.42
C ARG A 74 -8.52 19.95 -6.32
N LYS A 75 -8.20 20.00 -7.62
CA LYS A 75 -8.91 20.82 -8.60
C LYS A 75 -10.39 20.44 -8.71
N GLU A 76 -10.68 19.15 -8.79
CA GLU A 76 -12.07 18.67 -8.84
C GLU A 76 -12.83 18.96 -7.54
N ILE A 77 -12.19 18.77 -6.38
CA ILE A 77 -12.77 19.08 -5.07
C ILE A 77 -13.11 20.58 -4.99
N THR A 78 -12.16 21.44 -5.36
CA THR A 78 -12.31 22.90 -5.33
C THR A 78 -13.42 23.37 -6.26
N ALA A 79 -13.50 22.81 -7.47
CA ALA A 79 -14.54 23.15 -8.44
C ALA A 79 -15.95 22.72 -7.99
N ALA A 80 -16.06 21.62 -7.25
CA ALA A 80 -17.34 21.12 -6.73
C ALA A 80 -17.72 21.72 -5.37
N ALA A 81 -16.82 22.46 -4.71
CA ALA A 81 -17.04 22.98 -3.38
C ALA A 81 -18.15 24.05 -3.37
N SER A 82 -19.07 23.92 -2.41
CA SER A 82 -19.96 25.02 -2.02
C SER A 82 -19.30 25.94 -0.99
N GLU A 83 -18.38 25.40 -0.20
CA GLU A 83 -17.68 26.12 0.86
C GLU A 83 -16.28 25.54 1.05
N LEU A 84 -15.28 26.42 1.11
CA LEU A 84 -13.87 26.11 1.36
C LEU A 84 -13.36 26.96 2.53
N PRO A 85 -13.61 26.54 3.78
CA PRO A 85 -13.28 27.37 4.95
C PRO A 85 -11.79 27.74 5.03
N ASP A 86 -10.91 26.83 4.63
CA ASP A 86 -9.45 26.99 4.63
C ASP A 86 -8.90 27.47 3.26
N GLY A 87 -9.77 27.90 2.35
CA GLY A 87 -9.42 28.33 0.99
C GLY A 87 -9.11 27.19 0.00
N PRO A 88 -8.75 27.51 -1.25
CA PRO A 88 -8.52 26.51 -2.31
C PRO A 88 -7.27 25.65 -2.08
N GLU A 89 -6.32 26.10 -1.26
CA GLU A 89 -5.07 25.39 -0.96
C GLU A 89 -5.10 24.59 0.35
N PHE A 90 -6.29 24.31 0.87
CA PHE A 90 -6.53 23.58 2.13
C PHE A 90 -5.74 22.27 2.25
N GLU A 91 -5.34 21.90 3.47
CA GLU A 91 -4.66 20.63 3.76
C GLU A 91 -5.56 19.42 3.42
N LEU A 92 -5.02 18.45 2.66
CA LEU A 92 -5.78 17.27 2.22
C LEU A 92 -5.93 16.21 3.33
N HIS A 93 -5.18 16.33 4.42
CA HIS A 93 -5.35 15.49 5.60
C HIS A 93 -6.57 15.89 6.44
N LYS A 94 -6.98 14.95 7.30
CA LYS A 94 -7.91 15.24 8.40
C LYS A 94 -7.22 16.16 9.43
N PRO A 95 -7.95 17.09 10.07
CA PRO A 95 -9.38 17.33 9.91
C PRO A 95 -9.77 18.28 8.76
N TRP A 96 -8.82 18.98 8.13
CA TRP A 96 -9.11 20.06 7.18
C TRP A 96 -9.98 19.62 5.99
N ILE A 97 -9.67 18.49 5.35
CA ILE A 97 -10.49 17.97 4.25
C ILE A 97 -11.93 17.61 4.67
N ASP A 98 -12.18 17.33 5.96
CA ASP A 98 -13.52 17.04 6.46
C ASP A 98 -14.41 18.30 6.51
N ASN A 99 -13.80 19.50 6.55
CA ASN A 99 -14.52 20.77 6.59
C ASN A 99 -15.01 21.23 5.20
N VAL A 100 -14.48 20.65 4.12
CA VAL A 100 -14.88 20.99 2.76
C VAL A 100 -16.31 20.50 2.50
N LYS A 101 -17.20 21.44 2.16
CA LYS A 101 -18.57 21.12 1.73
C LYS A 101 -18.66 21.19 0.22
N ILE A 102 -19.23 20.16 -0.38
CA ILE A 102 -19.40 20.09 -1.84
C ILE A 102 -20.88 20.15 -2.22
N LYS A 103 -21.14 20.62 -3.44
CA LYS A 103 -22.44 20.42 -4.09
C LYS A 103 -22.48 19.00 -4.65
N CYS A 104 -23.57 18.28 -4.37
CA CYS A 104 -23.79 16.97 -4.94
C CYS A 104 -23.93 17.07 -6.47
N GLN A 105 -23.13 16.28 -7.21
CA GLN A 105 -23.13 16.26 -8.67
C GLN A 105 -24.44 15.75 -9.29
N LYS A 106 -25.29 15.08 -8.50
CA LYS A 106 -26.56 14.50 -8.95
C LYS A 106 -27.78 15.40 -8.71
N CYS A 107 -27.90 15.98 -7.52
CA CYS A 107 -29.10 16.74 -7.12
C CYS A 107 -28.83 18.20 -6.72
N GLY A 108 -27.57 18.66 -6.76
CA GLY A 108 -27.20 20.03 -6.40
C GLY A 108 -27.21 20.35 -4.90
N SER A 109 -27.69 19.44 -4.05
CA SER A 109 -27.71 19.64 -2.60
C SER A 109 -26.30 19.86 -2.02
N THR A 110 -26.19 20.79 -1.08
CA THR A 110 -24.98 21.05 -0.28
C THR A 110 -24.90 20.22 1.00
N ASN A 111 -25.93 19.43 1.29
CA ASN A 111 -25.96 18.51 2.43
C ASN A 111 -25.15 17.24 2.11
N THR A 112 -23.84 17.43 1.96
CA THR A 112 -22.86 16.38 1.70
C THR A 112 -21.84 16.29 2.83
N LYS A 113 -21.35 15.09 3.10
CA LYS A 113 -20.28 14.85 4.10
C LYS A 113 -19.25 13.88 3.53
N ARG A 114 -17.97 14.18 3.74
CA ARG A 114 -16.89 13.25 3.39
C ARG A 114 -17.01 11.97 4.21
N GLU A 115 -16.75 10.83 3.58
CA GLU A 115 -16.61 9.55 4.25
C GLU A 115 -15.53 9.62 5.33
N GLN A 116 -15.80 9.15 6.55
CA GLN A 116 -14.88 9.39 7.67
C GLN A 116 -13.62 8.53 7.65
N TYR A 117 -13.54 7.56 6.74
CA TYR A 117 -12.41 6.64 6.63
C TYR A 117 -11.17 7.30 6.03
N VAL A 118 -10.01 6.78 6.46
CA VAL A 118 -8.73 6.90 5.76
C VAL A 118 -8.39 5.57 5.09
N LEU A 119 -7.47 5.59 4.13
CA LEU A 119 -6.99 4.41 3.44
C LEU A 119 -6.13 3.53 4.36
N ASP A 120 -6.12 2.24 4.05
CA ASP A 120 -5.19 1.26 4.61
C ASP A 120 -3.74 1.67 4.32
N THR A 121 -2.83 1.53 5.28
CA THR A 121 -1.43 1.93 5.06
C THR A 121 -0.76 1.09 3.98
N TRP A 122 -1.20 -0.17 3.82
CA TRP A 122 -0.70 -1.04 2.76
C TRP A 122 -1.15 -0.58 1.37
N HIS A 123 -2.27 0.13 1.27
CA HIS A 123 -2.71 0.77 0.03
C HIS A 123 -1.72 1.88 -0.36
N ASN A 124 -1.36 2.75 0.60
CA ASN A 124 -0.36 3.79 0.34
C ASN A 124 1.01 3.23 -0.05
N SER A 125 1.46 2.13 0.56
CA SER A 125 2.71 1.49 0.14
C SER A 125 2.58 0.78 -1.22
N GLY A 126 1.45 0.13 -1.49
CA GLY A 126 1.19 -0.53 -2.77
C GLY A 126 1.15 0.44 -3.94
N SER A 127 0.68 1.67 -3.69
CA SER A 127 0.58 2.72 -4.71
C SER A 127 1.91 3.43 -4.95
N ALA A 128 2.95 3.16 -4.16
CA ALA A 128 4.20 3.90 -4.17
C ALA A 128 4.82 4.09 -5.57
N PRO A 129 4.88 3.10 -6.48
CA PRO A 129 5.41 3.32 -7.83
C PRO A 129 4.64 4.38 -8.60
N TYR A 130 3.30 4.33 -8.58
CA TYR A 130 2.48 5.31 -9.30
C TYR A 130 2.44 6.67 -8.59
N SER A 131 2.42 6.69 -7.26
CA SER A 131 2.33 7.93 -6.47
C SER A 131 3.64 8.71 -6.41
N SER A 132 4.80 8.07 -6.65
CA SER A 132 6.12 8.72 -6.58
C SER A 132 6.73 9.05 -7.94
N LEU A 133 6.18 8.50 -9.03
CA LEU A 133 6.70 8.67 -10.38
C LEU A 133 5.72 9.47 -11.24
N THR A 134 6.24 10.12 -12.28
CA THR A 134 5.39 10.60 -13.39
C THR A 134 4.90 9.40 -14.21
N ASP A 135 3.83 9.58 -14.99
CA ASP A 135 3.33 8.52 -15.88
C ASP A 135 4.43 8.00 -16.82
N GLU A 136 5.27 8.91 -17.36
CA GLU A 136 6.41 8.55 -18.22
C GLU A 136 7.46 7.71 -17.46
N ALA A 137 7.83 8.13 -16.25
CA ALA A 137 8.80 7.40 -15.44
C ALA A 137 8.24 6.04 -15.02
N TYR A 138 6.96 5.97 -14.64
CA TYR A 138 6.27 4.72 -14.33
C TYR A 138 6.32 3.75 -15.51
N SER A 139 5.91 4.19 -16.71
CA SER A 139 5.95 3.34 -17.92
C SER A 139 7.35 2.87 -18.31
N LYS A 140 8.41 3.63 -17.99
CA LYS A 140 9.80 3.25 -18.28
C LYS A 140 10.43 2.35 -17.22
N THR A 141 10.02 2.48 -15.95
CA THR A 141 10.70 1.84 -14.82
C THR A 141 9.95 0.64 -14.27
N ILE A 142 8.64 0.53 -14.49
CA ILE A 142 7.82 -0.59 -14.03
C ILE A 142 7.52 -1.53 -15.22
N PRO A 143 7.79 -2.84 -15.11
CA PRO A 143 8.27 -3.55 -13.92
C PRO A 143 9.72 -3.23 -13.52
N ALA A 144 9.92 -2.95 -12.23
CA ALA A 144 11.24 -2.74 -11.64
C ALA A 144 12.11 -4.01 -11.83
N PRO A 145 13.42 -3.87 -12.09
CA PRO A 145 14.26 -5.04 -12.39
C PRO A 145 14.34 -6.04 -11.24
N PHE A 146 14.32 -5.55 -10.00
CA PHE A 146 14.49 -6.39 -8.82
C PHE A 146 13.76 -5.80 -7.62
N PHE A 147 13.16 -6.67 -6.82
CA PHE A 147 12.53 -6.36 -5.55
C PHE A 147 13.12 -7.27 -4.47
N THR A 148 13.40 -6.76 -3.27
CA THR A 148 13.84 -7.58 -2.14
C THR A 148 13.36 -7.03 -0.82
N GLU A 149 12.82 -7.91 0.00
CA GLU A 149 12.29 -7.59 1.33
C GLU A 149 12.19 -8.87 2.18
N GLY A 150 11.85 -8.71 3.46
CA GLY A 150 11.61 -9.81 4.38
C GLY A 150 10.45 -10.72 3.94
N ILE A 151 10.49 -12.00 4.32
CA ILE A 151 9.46 -13.01 4.00
C ILE A 151 8.05 -12.63 4.46
N ASP A 152 7.93 -11.78 5.48
CA ASP A 152 6.66 -11.21 5.91
C ASP A 152 5.96 -10.37 4.82
N GLN A 153 6.72 -9.80 3.89
CA GLN A 153 6.18 -8.99 2.79
C GLN A 153 5.42 -9.81 1.73
N THR A 154 5.49 -11.15 1.78
CA THR A 154 4.57 -12.04 1.05
C THR A 154 3.10 -11.69 1.27
N ARG A 155 2.76 -11.09 2.43
CA ARG A 155 1.41 -10.66 2.80
C ARG A 155 1.31 -9.17 3.08
N GLY A 156 2.33 -8.41 2.71
CA GLY A 156 2.46 -6.97 2.92
C GLY A 156 2.71 -6.27 1.61
N TRP A 157 3.84 -5.55 1.52
CA TRP A 157 4.14 -4.64 0.44
C TRP A 157 4.21 -5.32 -0.93
N ALA A 158 4.83 -6.48 -1.03
CA ALA A 158 4.92 -7.20 -2.30
C ALA A 158 3.54 -7.56 -2.86
N TYR A 159 2.64 -7.99 -1.97
CA TYR A 159 1.28 -8.33 -2.33
C TYR A 159 0.52 -7.09 -2.81
N THR A 160 0.59 -5.99 -2.07
CA THR A 160 -0.15 -4.78 -2.44
C THR A 160 0.41 -4.08 -3.68
N LEU A 161 1.74 -4.07 -3.87
CA LEU A 161 2.36 -3.62 -5.11
C LEU A 161 1.79 -4.40 -6.30
N LEU A 162 1.76 -5.73 -6.21
CA LEU A 162 1.26 -6.58 -7.29
C LEU A 162 -0.22 -6.31 -7.59
N ILE A 163 -1.07 -6.35 -6.56
CA ILE A 163 -2.51 -6.18 -6.71
C ILE A 163 -2.85 -4.81 -7.27
N GLU A 164 -2.24 -3.73 -6.77
CA GLU A 164 -2.52 -2.39 -7.26
C GLU A 164 -1.99 -2.14 -8.67
N ASN A 165 -0.82 -2.69 -9.02
CA ASN A 165 -0.29 -2.59 -10.39
C ASN A 165 -1.22 -3.28 -11.40
N VAL A 166 -1.78 -4.44 -11.03
CA VAL A 166 -2.76 -5.16 -11.85
C VAL A 166 -4.09 -4.39 -11.94
N ILE A 167 -4.54 -3.76 -10.85
CA ILE A 167 -5.75 -2.92 -10.86
C ILE A 167 -5.55 -1.70 -11.77
N LEU A 168 -4.44 -0.97 -11.60
CA LEU A 168 -4.13 0.27 -12.31
C LEU A 168 -4.08 0.04 -13.83
N ASN A 169 -3.38 -1.02 -14.27
CA ASN A 169 -3.24 -1.33 -15.70
C ASN A 169 -4.40 -2.18 -16.24
N ASN A 170 -5.24 -2.73 -15.37
CA ASN A 170 -6.23 -3.74 -15.71
C ASN A 170 -5.63 -4.90 -16.55
N ALA A 171 -4.39 -5.28 -16.26
CA ALA A 171 -3.60 -6.22 -17.05
C ALA A 171 -2.71 -7.09 -16.14
N PRO A 172 -2.32 -8.30 -16.55
CA PRO A 172 -1.46 -9.20 -15.77
C PRO A 172 0.02 -8.76 -15.80
N ILE A 173 0.29 -7.51 -15.42
CA ILE A 173 1.64 -6.93 -15.41
C ILE A 173 2.13 -6.90 -13.96
N PRO A 174 3.21 -7.61 -13.61
CA PRO A 174 3.80 -7.47 -12.28
C PRO A 174 4.52 -6.12 -12.13
N PRO A 175 4.67 -5.60 -10.91
CA PRO A 175 5.42 -4.36 -10.66
C PRO A 175 6.94 -4.58 -10.58
N TYR A 176 7.40 -5.83 -10.56
CA TYR A 176 8.81 -6.22 -10.49
C TYR A 176 9.07 -7.45 -11.37
N LYS A 177 10.28 -7.55 -11.94
CA LYS A 177 10.70 -8.67 -12.81
C LYS A 177 11.23 -9.86 -12.01
N ALA A 178 12.01 -9.58 -10.97
CA ALA A 178 12.59 -10.59 -10.09
C ALA A 178 12.35 -10.22 -8.62
N PHE A 179 12.17 -11.24 -7.78
CA PHE A 179 11.93 -11.05 -6.35
C PHE A 179 12.73 -12.04 -5.49
N LEU A 180 13.58 -11.48 -4.62
CA LEU A 180 14.25 -12.17 -3.53
C LEU A 180 13.61 -11.86 -2.16
N PHE A 181 12.99 -12.87 -1.53
CA PHE A 181 12.63 -12.79 -0.12
C PHE A 181 13.80 -13.18 0.77
N HIS A 182 14.06 -12.41 1.83
CA HIS A 182 15.07 -12.74 2.84
C HIS A 182 14.45 -13.05 4.21
N GLY A 183 15.22 -13.76 5.05
CA GLY A 183 14.81 -14.14 6.41
C GLY A 183 14.78 -12.96 7.37
N HIS A 184 14.33 -13.23 8.60
CA HIS A 184 14.43 -12.29 9.71
C HIS A 184 15.79 -12.40 10.40
N VAL A 185 16.32 -11.25 10.84
CA VAL A 185 17.49 -11.21 11.72
C VAL A 185 17.07 -11.64 13.12
N LEU A 186 17.80 -12.57 13.70
CA LEU A 186 17.54 -13.16 15.01
C LEU A 186 18.65 -12.78 16.00
N ASP A 187 18.38 -12.95 17.29
CA ASP A 187 19.42 -12.82 18.31
C ASP A 187 20.43 -13.99 18.24
N LYS A 188 21.48 -13.93 19.06
CA LYS A 188 22.54 -14.94 19.12
C LYS A 188 22.08 -16.37 19.42
N ASN A 189 20.87 -16.53 19.96
CA ASN A 189 20.28 -17.82 20.32
C ASN A 189 19.19 -18.25 19.32
N GLY A 190 18.95 -17.48 18.25
CA GLY A 190 17.90 -17.75 17.27
C GLY A 190 16.51 -17.24 17.67
N ASN A 191 16.37 -16.44 18.72
CA ASN A 191 15.07 -15.86 19.08
C ASN A 191 14.79 -14.58 18.29
N LYS A 192 13.50 -14.27 18.16
CA LYS A 192 13.06 -12.96 17.65
C LYS A 192 13.57 -11.85 18.57
N MET A 193 14.16 -10.81 17.98
CA MET A 193 14.57 -9.63 18.73
C MET A 193 13.37 -8.79 19.17
N SER A 194 13.36 -8.31 20.41
CA SER A 194 12.32 -7.44 20.96
C SER A 194 12.89 -6.50 22.03
N LYS A 195 12.38 -5.26 22.08
CA LYS A 195 12.79 -4.27 23.08
C LYS A 195 12.50 -4.75 24.51
N SER A 196 11.40 -5.47 24.73
CA SER A 196 11.02 -5.96 26.06
C SER A 196 11.92 -7.09 26.57
N LEU A 197 12.55 -7.86 25.67
CA LEU A 197 13.50 -8.92 26.03
C LEU A 197 14.94 -8.41 26.19
N GLY A 198 15.22 -7.15 25.84
CA GLY A 198 16.55 -6.57 25.90
C GLY A 198 17.58 -7.24 24.97
N ASN A 199 17.12 -8.04 23.99
CA ASN A 199 17.98 -8.80 23.07
C ASN A 199 18.16 -8.10 21.71
N VAL A 200 17.73 -6.84 21.59
CA VAL A 200 17.91 -6.04 20.36
C VAL A 200 19.37 -5.65 20.22
N ILE A 201 19.93 -5.88 19.03
CA ILE A 201 21.22 -5.34 18.63
C ILE A 201 20.96 -4.11 17.78
N ASP A 202 21.44 -2.95 18.22
CA ASP A 202 21.28 -1.70 17.47
C ASP A 202 22.29 -1.63 16.32
N ALA A 203 21.81 -1.31 15.12
CA ALA A 203 22.66 -1.17 13.94
C ALA A 203 23.70 -0.05 14.11
N SER A 204 23.36 1.03 14.80
CA SER A 204 24.25 2.17 15.05
C SER A 204 25.43 1.77 15.93
N ASP A 205 25.21 0.90 16.91
CA ASP A 205 26.27 0.42 17.80
C ASP A 205 27.20 -0.56 17.09
N LEU A 206 26.65 -1.40 16.20
CA LEU A 206 27.47 -2.26 15.32
C LEU A 206 28.35 -1.42 14.39
N LEU A 207 27.78 -0.41 13.75
CA LEU A 207 28.49 0.45 12.77
C LEU A 207 29.58 1.32 13.42
N LYS A 208 29.46 1.67 14.70
CA LYS A 208 30.53 2.34 15.45
C LYS A 208 31.69 1.39 15.78
N LYS A 209 31.39 0.10 15.99
CA LYS A 209 32.36 -0.90 16.47
C LYS A 209 33.07 -1.62 15.33
N TYR A 210 32.41 -1.82 14.20
CA TYR A 210 32.90 -2.64 13.10
C TYR A 210 32.81 -1.89 11.76
N PRO A 211 33.75 -2.12 10.83
CA PRO A 211 33.64 -1.61 9.46
C PRO A 211 32.34 -2.07 8.79
N VAL A 212 31.74 -1.19 8.01
CA VAL A 212 30.49 -1.48 7.28
C VAL A 212 30.61 -2.70 6.36
N ASP A 213 31.77 -2.91 5.74
CA ASP A 213 32.00 -4.03 4.83
C ASP A 213 32.01 -5.37 5.58
N LEU A 214 32.51 -5.40 6.81
CA LEU A 214 32.45 -6.60 7.66
C LEU A 214 30.99 -6.95 8.00
N ILE A 215 30.17 -5.94 8.31
CA ILE A 215 28.75 -6.13 8.62
C ILE A 215 27.99 -6.62 7.37
N ARG A 216 28.23 -6.00 6.20
CA ARG A 216 27.63 -6.43 4.93
C ARG A 216 28.01 -7.86 4.57
N PHE A 217 29.31 -8.19 4.66
CA PHE A 217 29.79 -9.54 4.40
C PHE A 217 29.15 -10.55 5.35
N TYR A 218 29.05 -10.22 6.64
CA TYR A 218 28.38 -11.07 7.62
C TYR A 218 26.92 -11.32 7.24
N PHE A 219 26.16 -10.29 6.85
CA PHE A 219 24.78 -10.47 6.40
C PHE A 219 24.68 -11.37 5.19
N ILE A 220 25.52 -11.18 4.16
CA ILE A 220 25.48 -12.01 2.95
C ILE A 220 25.90 -13.46 3.27
N TRP A 221 26.93 -13.65 4.10
CA TRP A 221 27.44 -14.96 4.48
C TRP A 221 26.48 -15.74 5.39
N LYS A 222 25.77 -15.06 6.28
CA LYS A 222 24.81 -15.67 7.22
C LYS A 222 23.38 -15.72 6.74
N SER A 223 23.01 -14.92 5.74
CA SER A 223 21.68 -15.00 5.14
C SER A 223 21.55 -16.35 4.46
N SER A 224 20.96 -17.32 5.18
CA SER A 224 20.45 -18.49 4.52
C SER A 224 19.31 -18.02 3.62
N PRO A 225 19.31 -18.35 2.33
CA PRO A 225 18.08 -18.29 1.60
C PRO A 225 17.03 -19.21 2.27
N ILE A 226 15.78 -18.78 2.21
CA ILE A 226 14.63 -19.45 2.84
C ILE A 226 14.15 -20.62 2.00
#